data_AF-Q68YN9-F1
#
_entry.id   AF-Q68YN9-F1
#
_cell.length_a   1.000
_cell.length_b   1.000
_cell.length_c   1.000
_cell.angle_alpha   90.00
_cell.angle_beta   90.00
_cell.angle_gamma   90.00
#
_symmetry.space_group_name_H-M   'P 1'
#
loop_
_entity.id
_entity.type
_entity.pdbx_description
1 polymer ?
#
loop_
_entity_poly.entity_id
_entity_poly.type
_entity_poly.pdbx_seq_one_letter_code
_entity_poly.pdbx_strand_id
1 'polypeptide(L)'
;RHLTFPGNCRYVLAHDYVDRNFTLVLQLQNGKPKSLILEDKSGTTVELKDNGQVAVNGASHGYPVEEKDVYAFRRPDGVLGIGSQYGALAYCSAKLEVCYFE
;
A
#
# COMPACT_ATOMS: atom_id res chain seq x y z
N ARG A 1 16.33 3.35 12.86
CA ARG A 1 17.24 2.24 12.48
C ARG A 1 17.05 1.99 10.98
N HIS A 2 18.10 2.03 10.17
CA HIS A 2 18.00 1.81 8.72
C HIS A 2 18.49 0.39 8.39
N LEU A 3 17.80 -0.31 7.49
CA LEU A 3 18.13 -1.66 7.04
C LEU A 3 18.00 -1.73 5.52
N THR A 4 18.93 -2.40 4.86
CA THR A 4 18.76 -2.85 3.47
C THR A 4 18.28 -4.30 3.49
N PHE A 5 17.15 -4.55 2.84
CA PHE A 5 16.53 -5.87 2.82
C PHE A 5 16.33 -6.34 1.36
N PRO A 6 17.16 -7.25 0.84
CA PRO A 6 17.09 -7.72 -0.55
C PRO A 6 15.99 -8.77 -0.75
N GLY A 7 14.75 -8.44 -0.34
CA GLY A 7 13.60 -9.33 -0.40
C GLY A 7 13.14 -9.65 -1.83
N ASN A 8 12.45 -10.78 -1.99
CA ASN A 8 11.96 -11.27 -3.28
C ASN A 8 10.55 -11.88 -3.18
N CYS A 9 9.75 -11.41 -2.22
CA CYS A 9 8.43 -11.91 -1.90
C CYS A 9 7.54 -10.76 -1.38
N ARG A 10 6.36 -11.11 -0.85
CA ARG A 10 5.49 -10.22 -0.09
C ARG A 10 5.87 -10.27 1.39
N TYR A 11 5.93 -9.11 2.02
CA TYR A 11 6.31 -8.95 3.42
C TYR A 11 5.31 -8.04 4.14
N VAL A 12 4.82 -8.46 5.29
CA VAL A 12 3.97 -7.62 6.15
C VAL A 12 4.84 -6.53 6.76
N LEU A 13 4.47 -5.27 6.53
CA LEU A 13 5.12 -4.10 7.14
C LEU A 13 4.48 -3.75 8.48
N ALA A 14 3.15 -3.73 8.49
CA ALA A 14 2.34 -3.43 9.67
C ALA A 14 1.01 -4.19 9.56
N HIS A 15 0.49 -4.60 10.71
CA HIS A 15 -0.81 -5.28 10.81
C HIS A 15 -1.40 -4.99 12.17
N ASP A 16 -2.70 -4.75 12.21
CA ASP A 16 -3.44 -4.71 13.47
C ASP A 16 -3.62 -6.13 14.01
N TYR A 17 -2.81 -6.49 15.00
CA TYR A 17 -2.80 -7.83 15.58
C TYR A 17 -4.07 -8.17 16.38
N VAL A 18 -4.74 -7.18 16.97
CA VAL A 18 -5.85 -7.42 17.90
C VAL A 18 -7.15 -7.62 17.13
N ASP A 19 -7.52 -6.63 16.32
CA ASP A 19 -8.81 -6.60 15.64
C ASP A 19 -8.72 -7.00 14.17
N ARG A 20 -7.50 -7.05 13.61
CA ARG A 20 -7.24 -7.32 12.18
C ARG A 20 -7.91 -6.31 11.25
N ASN A 21 -8.01 -5.06 11.70
CA ASN A 21 -8.62 -3.98 10.94
C ASN A 21 -7.91 -3.71 9.61
N PHE A 22 -6.58 -3.82 9.59
CA PHE A 22 -5.78 -3.65 8.38
C PHE A 22 -4.52 -4.51 8.36
N THR A 23 -4.06 -4.84 7.15
CA THR A 23 -2.73 -5.42 6.88
C THR A 23 -2.04 -4.65 5.77
N LEU A 24 -0.87 -4.10 6.05
CA LEU A 24 -0.04 -3.41 5.08
C LEU A 24 1.10 -4.32 4.63
N VAL A 25 1.17 -4.59 3.33
CA VAL A 25 2.09 -5.56 2.71
C VAL A 25 2.91 -4.88 1.62
N LEU A 26 4.22 -5.09 1.63
CA LEU A 26 5.12 -4.68 0.57
C LEU A 26 5.52 -5.88 -0.28
N GLN A 27 5.31 -5.79 -1.60
CA GLN A 27 5.84 -6.74 -2.55
C GLN A 27 7.21 -6.26 -3.04
N LEU A 28 8.25 -7.08 -2.82
CA LEU A 28 9.59 -6.84 -3.30
C LEU A 28 9.97 -7.83 -4.41
N GLN A 29 10.73 -7.36 -5.39
CA GLN A 29 11.40 -8.19 -6.38
C GLN A 29 12.86 -7.75 -6.48
N ASN A 30 13.80 -8.64 -6.16
CA ASN A 30 15.23 -8.34 -6.10
C ASN A 30 15.54 -7.07 -5.27
N GLY A 31 14.90 -6.93 -4.11
CA GLY A 31 15.03 -5.78 -3.21
C GLY A 31 14.33 -4.50 -3.67
N LYS A 32 13.67 -4.48 -4.83
CA LYS A 32 12.95 -3.32 -5.34
C LYS A 32 11.45 -3.42 -5.06
N PRO A 33 10.79 -2.35 -4.59
CA PRO A 33 9.35 -2.33 -4.37
C PRO A 33 8.60 -2.44 -5.69
N LYS A 34 7.64 -3.35 -5.75
CA LYS A 34 6.75 -3.59 -6.90
C LYS A 34 5.33 -3.16 -6.63
N SER A 35 4.88 -3.36 -5.41
CA SER A 35 3.60 -2.83 -4.97
C SER A 35 3.53 -2.68 -3.46
N LEU A 36 2.69 -1.74 -3.03
CA LEU A 36 2.24 -1.57 -1.65
C LEU A 36 0.75 -1.91 -1.60
N ILE A 37 0.39 -2.87 -0.76
CA ILE A 37 -0.95 -3.44 -0.69
C ILE A 37 -1.50 -3.18 0.71
N LEU A 38 -2.71 -2.66 0.79
CA LEU A 38 -3.47 -2.55 2.03
C LEU A 38 -4.71 -3.44 1.93
N GLU A 39 -4.86 -4.33 2.89
CA GLU A 39 -6.00 -5.22 3.04
C GLU A 39 -6.82 -4.81 4.26
N ASP A 40 -8.14 -4.72 4.11
CA ASP A 40 -9.05 -4.48 5.22
C ASP A 40 -9.49 -5.79 5.90
N LYS A 41 -10.17 -5.68 7.05
CA LYS A 41 -10.69 -6.85 7.79
C LYS A 41 -11.65 -7.76 7.01
N SER A 42 -12.20 -7.29 5.91
CA SER A 42 -13.15 -8.02 5.07
C SER A 42 -12.48 -8.72 3.88
N GLY A 43 -11.16 -8.56 3.73
CA GLY A 43 -10.36 -9.10 2.63
C GLY A 43 -10.39 -8.24 1.37
N THR A 44 -10.95 -7.02 1.41
CA THR A 44 -10.81 -6.07 0.31
C THR A 44 -9.36 -5.60 0.25
N THR A 45 -8.79 -5.61 -0.95
CA THR A 45 -7.41 -5.18 -1.17
C THR A 45 -7.35 -3.96 -2.08
N VAL A 46 -6.54 -2.99 -1.69
CA VAL A 46 -6.12 -1.86 -2.52
C VAL A 46 -4.62 -1.95 -2.71
N GLU A 47 -4.16 -1.89 -3.96
CA GLU A 47 -2.76 -2.06 -4.34
C GLU A 47 -2.26 -0.84 -5.13
N LEU A 48 -1.20 -0.19 -4.64
CA LEU A 48 -0.41 0.76 -5.42
C LEU A 48 0.73 0.02 -6.12
N LYS A 49 0.85 0.17 -7.44
CA LYS A 49 1.92 -0.46 -8.24
C LYS A 49 3.07 0.53 -8.52
N ASP A 50 4.26 0.01 -8.80
CA ASP A 50 5.48 0.77 -9.12
C ASP A 50 5.43 1.58 -10.43
N ASN A 51 4.33 1.47 -11.19
CA ASN A 51 4.02 2.29 -12.36
C ASN A 51 2.98 3.40 -12.06
N GLY A 52 2.56 3.55 -10.81
CA GLY A 52 1.57 4.51 -10.35
C GLY A 52 0.12 4.11 -10.54
N GLN A 53 -0.19 2.93 -11.11
CA GLN A 53 -1.55 2.40 -11.21
C GLN A 53 -2.05 1.94 -9.84
N VAL A 54 -3.35 2.12 -9.59
CA VAL A 54 -4.04 1.51 -8.45
C VAL A 54 -4.87 0.32 -8.93
N ALA A 55 -4.94 -0.73 -8.10
CA ALA A 55 -5.84 -1.85 -8.31
C ALA A 55 -6.68 -2.11 -7.07
N VAL A 56 -7.91 -2.55 -7.28
CA VAL A 56 -8.84 -3.00 -6.24
C VAL A 56 -9.14 -4.46 -6.49
N ASN A 57 -8.90 -5.32 -5.50
CA ASN A 57 -9.12 -6.78 -5.63
C ASN A 57 -8.46 -7.38 -6.87
N GLY A 58 -7.26 -6.90 -7.20
CA GLY A 58 -6.46 -7.33 -8.37
C GLY A 58 -6.88 -6.73 -9.72
N ALA A 59 -8.01 -6.03 -9.80
CA ALA A 59 -8.45 -5.36 -11.02
C ALA A 59 -7.94 -3.91 -11.08
N SER A 60 -7.48 -3.47 -12.26
CA SER A 60 -7.06 -2.07 -12.46
C SER A 60 -8.21 -1.10 -12.15
N HIS A 61 -7.87 0.00 -11.48
CA HIS A 61 -8.81 1.05 -11.11
C HIS A 61 -8.21 2.46 -11.34
N GLY A 62 -9.05 3.49 -11.31
CA GLY A 62 -8.65 4.90 -11.31
C GLY A 62 -8.49 5.47 -9.90
N TYR A 63 -7.93 6.66 -9.77
CA TYR A 63 -7.98 7.42 -8.51
C TYR A 63 -9.15 8.41 -8.51
N PRO A 64 -9.76 8.73 -7.35
CA PRO A 64 -9.52 8.09 -6.05
C PRO A 64 -10.15 6.69 -5.96
N VAL A 65 -9.72 5.94 -4.95
CA VAL A 65 -10.32 4.69 -4.51
C VAL A 65 -10.85 4.90 -3.10
N GLU A 66 -12.11 4.55 -2.88
CA GLU A 66 -12.73 4.45 -1.56
C GLU A 66 -13.51 3.14 -1.54
N GLU A 67 -12.97 2.14 -0.83
CA GLU A 67 -13.51 0.79 -0.82
C GLU A 67 -13.54 0.26 0.61
N LYS A 68 -14.76 0.18 1.17
CA LYS A 68 -15.00 -0.19 2.57
C LYS A 68 -14.15 0.67 3.53
N ASP A 69 -13.22 0.06 4.26
CA ASP A 69 -12.41 0.70 5.30
C ASP A 69 -11.02 1.12 4.79
N VAL A 70 -10.77 1.02 3.48
CA VAL A 70 -9.49 1.36 2.84
C VAL A 70 -9.68 2.31 1.65
N TYR A 71 -8.69 3.13 1.40
CA TYR A 71 -8.73 4.15 0.35
C TYR A 71 -7.35 4.38 -0.26
N ALA A 72 -7.33 4.92 -1.47
CA ALA A 72 -6.12 5.38 -2.12
C ALA A 72 -6.38 6.60 -2.99
N PHE A 73 -5.40 7.48 -3.09
CA PHE A 73 -5.52 8.74 -3.84
C PHE A 73 -4.19 9.11 -4.48
N ARG A 74 -4.27 10.00 -5.47
CA ARG A 74 -3.11 10.60 -6.12
C ARG A 74 -3.20 12.11 -5.97
N ARG A 75 -2.18 12.70 -5.36
CA ARG A 75 -2.05 14.15 -5.24
C ARG A 75 -1.63 14.78 -6.58
N PRO A 76 -1.90 16.08 -6.80
CA PRO A 76 -1.49 16.78 -8.02
C PRO A 76 0.03 16.77 -8.28
N ASP A 77 0.84 16.72 -7.23
CA ASP A 77 2.31 16.60 -7.30
C ASP A 77 2.81 15.17 -7.60
N GLY A 78 1.88 14.22 -7.80
CA GLY A 78 2.19 12.84 -8.17
C GLY A 78 2.46 11.90 -7.00
N VAL A 79 2.41 12.39 -5.75
CA VAL A 79 2.49 11.53 -4.56
C VAL A 79 1.25 10.65 -4.48
N LEU A 80 1.45 9.36 -4.22
CA LEU A 80 0.39 8.38 -4.01
C LEU A 80 0.13 8.25 -2.52
N GLY A 81 -1.14 8.21 -2.13
CA GLY A 81 -1.58 7.89 -0.78
C GLY A 81 -2.36 6.58 -0.77
N ILE A 82 -2.15 5.76 0.26
CA ILE A 82 -2.96 4.58 0.59
C ILE A 82 -3.18 4.53 2.10
N GLY A 83 -4.42 4.32 2.54
CA GLY A 83 -4.73 4.37 3.96
C GLY A 83 -5.97 3.60 4.35
N SER A 84 -6.12 3.43 5.66
CA SER A 84 -7.26 2.80 6.30
C SER A 84 -7.99 3.81 7.18
N GLN A 85 -9.30 3.63 7.36
CA GLN A 85 -10.09 4.39 8.33
C GLN A 85 -9.65 4.15 9.79
N TYR A 86 -8.85 3.11 10.05
CA TYR A 86 -8.30 2.78 11.36
C TYR A 86 -6.93 3.42 11.65
N GLY A 87 -6.56 4.46 10.89
CA GLY A 87 -5.42 5.33 11.21
C GLY A 87 -4.10 4.98 10.54
N ALA A 88 -4.00 3.86 9.82
CA ALA A 88 -2.81 3.55 9.02
C ALA A 88 -2.81 4.36 7.71
N LEU A 89 -1.73 5.08 7.43
CA LEU A 89 -1.61 5.89 6.21
C LEU A 89 -0.19 5.83 5.66
N ALA A 90 -0.06 5.68 4.35
CA ALA A 90 1.23 5.71 3.67
C ALA A 90 1.21 6.69 2.50
N TYR A 91 2.25 7.51 2.39
CA TYR A 91 2.52 8.39 1.27
C TYR A 91 3.76 7.92 0.53
N CYS A 92 3.64 7.64 -0.77
CA CYS A 92 4.72 7.11 -1.58
C CYS A 92 4.96 7.96 -2.83
N SER A 93 6.22 8.01 -3.27
CA SER A 93 6.56 8.37 -4.65
C SER A 93 5.88 7.43 -5.64
N ALA A 94 5.64 7.88 -6.88
CA ALA A 94 4.94 7.07 -7.89
C ALA A 94 5.63 5.74 -8.24
N LYS A 95 6.94 5.63 -8.01
CA LYS A 95 7.73 4.40 -8.19
C LYS A 95 7.93 3.59 -6.90
N LEU A 96 7.32 4.03 -5.81
CA LEU A 96 7.45 3.43 -4.47
C LEU A 96 8.89 3.42 -3.91
N GLU A 97 9.82 4.19 -4.51
CA GLU A 97 11.23 4.27 -4.07
C GLU A 97 11.37 4.86 -2.66
N VAL A 98 10.47 5.80 -2.33
CA VAL A 98 10.33 6.39 -1.01
C VAL A 98 8.87 6.32 -0.60
N CYS A 99 8.63 5.81 0.61
CA CYS A 99 7.33 5.79 1.29
C CYS A 99 7.51 6.29 2.73
N TYR A 100 6.55 7.10 3.19
CA TYR A 100 6.43 7.58 4.56
C TYR A 100 5.13 7.03 5.15
N PHE A 101 5.17 6.55 6.40
CA PHE A 101 4.07 5.85 7.06
C PHE A 101 3.68 6.58 8.34
N GLU A 102 2.38 6.77 8.55
CA GLU A 102 1.73 7.34 9.74
C GLU A 102 0.76 6.34 10.38
#